data_AF-A0A7C4DKF1-F1
#
_entry.id   AF-A0A7C4DKF1-F1
#
_cell.length_a   1.000
_cell.length_b   1.000
_cell.length_c   1.000
_cell.angle_alpha   90.00
_cell.angle_beta   90.00
_cell.angle_gamma   90.00
#
_symmetry.space_group_name_H-M   'P 1'
#
loop_
_entity.id
_entity.type
_entity.pdbx_description
1 polymer ?
#
loop_
_entity_poly.entity_id
_entity_poly.type
_entity_poly.pdbx_seq_one_letter_code
_entity_poly.pdbx_strand_id
1 'polypeptide(L)'
;MPTRGVVVTARAQDKAYDFVSRFFAPAVGVDEDPVTGSAHCALAPYWAERLGKASLLAYQASRRGGLVPISGGVGLGIGGRSLWAGAIVGQAV
;
A
#
# COMPACT_ATOMS: atom_id res chain seq x y z
N MET A 1 -21.78 4.44 6.47
CA MET A 1 -20.56 5.26 6.47
C MET A 1 -20.35 5.79 5.07
N PRO A 2 -20.54 7.10 4.79
CA PRO A 2 -20.16 7.65 3.49
C PRO A 2 -18.63 7.76 3.43
N THR A 3 -17.98 6.96 2.60
CA THR A 3 -16.52 7.04 2.34
C THR A 3 -16.29 7.20 0.84
N ARG A 4 -15.19 7.86 0.46
CA ARG A 4 -14.81 8.04 -0.96
C ARG A 4 -14.38 6.73 -1.61
N GLY A 5 -13.82 5.82 -0.84
CA GLY A 5 -13.39 4.50 -1.28
C GLY A 5 -13.05 3.60 -0.10
N VAL A 6 -12.82 2.33 -0.41
CA VAL A 6 -12.47 1.27 0.54
C VAL A 6 -11.25 0.54 -0.01
N VAL A 7 -10.24 0.38 0.83
CA VAL A 7 -9.08 -0.47 0.53
C VAL A 7 -9.17 -1.74 1.35
N VAL A 8 -8.99 -2.88 0.68
CA VAL A 8 -8.87 -4.20 1.32
C VAL A 8 -7.43 -4.64 1.16
N THR A 9 -6.81 -5.13 2.23
CA THR A 9 -5.42 -5.58 2.20
C THR A 9 -5.21 -6.82 3.04
N ALA A 10 -4.25 -7.65 2.64
CA ALA A 10 -3.85 -8.85 3.36
C ALA A 10 -2.36 -9.13 3.16
N ARG A 11 -1.78 -9.93 4.05
CA ARG A 11 -0.41 -10.43 3.88
C ARG A 11 -0.40 -11.33 2.63
N ALA A 12 0.61 -11.20 1.79
CA ALA A 12 0.71 -12.04 0.61
C ALA A 12 0.97 -13.51 1.02
N GLN A 13 0.35 -14.44 0.30
CA GLN A 13 0.66 -15.87 0.41
C GLN A 13 1.88 -16.23 -0.43
N ASP A 14 2.02 -15.62 -1.60
CA ASP A 14 3.20 -15.73 -2.45
C ASP A 14 4.36 -14.95 -1.83
N LYS A 15 5.54 -15.57 -1.78
CA LYS A 15 6.78 -14.94 -1.29
C LYS A 15 7.33 -13.87 -2.24
N ALA A 16 6.81 -13.79 -3.47
CA ALA A 16 7.14 -12.73 -4.42
C ALA A 16 6.70 -11.35 -3.93
N TYR A 17 5.71 -11.27 -3.04
CA TYR A 17 5.16 -10.01 -2.53
C TYR A 17 5.11 -10.01 -0.99
N ASP A 18 5.08 -8.82 -0.40
CA ASP A 18 4.92 -8.66 1.04
C ASP A 18 3.45 -8.59 1.45
N PHE A 19 2.66 -7.85 0.68
CA PHE A 19 1.22 -7.73 0.89
C PHE A 19 0.48 -7.50 -0.43
N VAL A 20 -0.82 -7.78 -0.40
CA VAL A 20 -1.73 -7.53 -1.52
C VAL A 20 -2.78 -6.50 -1.14
N SER A 21 -3.30 -5.77 -2.13
CA SER A 21 -4.36 -4.79 -1.92
C SER A 21 -5.38 -4.77 -3.07
N ARG A 22 -6.59 -4.28 -2.80
CA ARG A 22 -7.61 -3.90 -3.79
C ARG A 22 -8.27 -2.60 -3.33
N PHE A 23 -8.60 -1.71 -4.28
CA PHE A 23 -9.21 -0.42 -3.98
C PHE A 23 -10.51 -0.23 -4.77
N PHE A 24 -11.60 0.05 -4.05
CA PHE A 24 -12.94 0.20 -4.60
C PHE A 24 -13.47 1.60 -4.25
N ALA A 25 -14.02 2.31 -5.23
CA ALA A 25 -14.55 3.66 -5.02
C ALA A 25 -15.85 3.91 -5.81
N PRO A 26 -16.88 3.05 -5.66
CA PRO A 26 -18.10 3.13 -6.47
C PRO A 26 -18.86 4.44 -6.25
N ALA A 27 -18.73 5.04 -5.06
CA ALA A 27 -19.34 6.32 -4.72
C ALA A 27 -18.84 7.50 -5.58
N VAL A 28 -17.71 7.34 -6.27
CA VAL A 28 -17.17 8.33 -7.22
C VAL A 28 -17.11 7.79 -8.66
N GLY A 29 -17.85 6.71 -8.96
CA GLY A 29 -17.95 6.14 -10.31
C GLY A 29 -16.77 5.25 -10.71
N VAL A 30 -15.93 4.83 -9.75
CA VAL A 30 -14.83 3.88 -10.00
C VAL A 30 -15.13 2.57 -9.29
N ASP A 31 -15.61 1.57 -10.02
CA ASP A 31 -15.94 0.27 -9.45
C ASP A 31 -14.74 -0.36 -8.75
N GLU A 32 -13.60 -0.41 -9.45
CA GLU A 32 -12.31 -0.83 -8.90
C GLU A 32 -11.18 -0.06 -9.59
N ASP A 33 -10.30 0.55 -8.79
CA ASP A 33 -9.10 1.19 -9.34
C ASP A 33 -8.03 0.12 -9.59
N PRO A 34 -7.48 0.05 -10.81
CA PRO A 34 -6.52 -0.97 -11.13
C PRO A 34 -5.17 -0.82 -10.40
N VAL A 35 -4.67 0.40 -10.15
CA VAL A 35 -3.49 0.63 -9.28
C VAL A 35 -3.58 2.02 -8.63
N THR A 36 -3.63 2.08 -7.29
CA THR A 36 -3.87 3.32 -6.53
C THR A 36 -2.64 3.66 -5.68
N GLY A 37 -1.86 4.65 -6.11
CA GLY A 37 -0.67 5.09 -5.36
C GLY A 37 -1.01 5.66 -3.98
N SER A 38 -2.03 6.50 -3.90
CA SER A 38 -2.44 7.16 -2.64
C SER A 38 -2.86 6.18 -1.54
N ALA A 39 -3.48 5.05 -1.89
CA ALA A 39 -3.82 4.00 -0.93
C ALA A 39 -2.56 3.40 -0.29
N HIS A 40 -1.49 3.25 -1.07
CA HIS A 40 -0.23 2.67 -0.58
C HIS A 40 0.53 3.61 0.36
N CYS A 41 0.30 4.92 0.33
CA CYS A 41 0.83 5.84 1.34
C CYS A 41 0.33 5.50 2.76
N ALA A 42 -0.89 4.96 2.89
CA ALA A 42 -1.43 4.51 4.17
C ALA A 42 -1.05 3.04 4.48
N LEU A 43 -1.01 2.17 3.46
CA LEU A 43 -0.69 0.75 3.64
C LEU A 43 0.79 0.49 3.94
N ALA A 44 1.69 1.32 3.40
CA ALA A 44 3.12 1.15 3.57
C ALA A 44 3.58 1.16 5.04
N PRO A 45 3.30 2.19 5.85
CA PRO A 45 3.68 2.18 7.27
C PRO A 45 3.02 1.04 8.05
N TYR A 46 1.74 0.74 7.75
CA TYR A 46 0.99 -0.34 8.40
C TYR A 46 1.63 -1.71 8.20
N TRP A 47 2.04 -2.05 6.97
CA TRP A 47 2.70 -3.32 6.68
C TRP A 47 4.18 -3.31 7.06
N ALA A 48 4.87 -2.17 6.98
CA ALA A 48 6.27 -2.04 7.37
C ALA A 48 6.46 -2.38 8.85
N GLU A 49 5.60 -1.84 9.72
CA GLU A 49 5.61 -2.14 11.15
C GLU A 49 5.32 -3.62 11.43
N ARG A 50 4.26 -4.18 10.80
CA ARG A 50 3.84 -5.57 11.01
C ARG A 50 4.82 -6.62 10.48
N LEU A 51 5.55 -6.29 9.43
CA LEU A 51 6.51 -7.19 8.79
C LEU A 51 7.96 -6.92 9.25
N GLY A 52 8.20 -5.82 9.98
CA GLY A 52 9.54 -5.40 10.38
C GLY A 52 10.44 -5.06 9.19
N LYS A 53 9.87 -4.49 8.11
CA LYS A 53 10.58 -4.22 6.85
C LYS A 53 10.55 -2.75 6.48
N ALA A 54 11.68 -2.24 6.02
CA ALA A 54 11.81 -0.86 5.52
C ALA A 54 11.38 -0.73 4.04
N SER A 55 11.69 -1.75 3.23
CA SER A 55 11.25 -1.86 1.84
C SER A 55 10.21 -2.96 1.70
N LEU A 56 9.16 -2.68 0.93
CA LEU A 56 8.05 -3.60 0.71
C LEU A 56 7.76 -3.69 -0.79
N LEU A 57 7.39 -4.87 -1.26
CA LEU A 57 6.82 -5.05 -2.59
C LEU A 57 5.33 -5.42 -2.45
N ALA A 58 4.46 -4.51 -2.87
CA ALA A 58 3.02 -4.74 -2.85
C ALA A 58 2.50 -5.13 -4.22
N TYR A 59 1.44 -5.94 -4.24
CA TYR A 59 0.70 -6.27 -5.46
C TYR A 59 -0.76 -5.83 -5.33
N GLN A 60 -1.20 -4.92 -6.21
CA GLN A 60 -2.60 -4.54 -6.28
C GLN A 60 -3.35 -5.54 -7.17
N ALA A 61 -4.12 -6.42 -6.54
CA ALA A 61 -4.80 -7.56 -7.16
C ALA A 61 -6.12 -7.16 -7.83
N SER A 62 -6.06 -6.09 -8.64
CA SER A 62 -7.15 -5.74 -9.54
C SER A 62 -7.19 -6.67 -10.75
N ARG A 63 -8.21 -6.58 -11.60
CA ARG A 63 -8.26 -7.34 -12.87
C ARG A 63 -7.02 -7.12 -13.75
N ARG A 64 -6.42 -5.93 -13.72
CA ARG A 64 -5.19 -5.62 -14.46
C ARG A 64 -3.95 -6.13 -13.73
N GLY A 65 -3.98 -6.13 -12.40
CA GLY A 65 -2.79 -6.30 -11.58
C GLY A 65 -1.90 -5.06 -11.60
N GLY A 66 -1.00 -4.97 -10.63
CA GLY A 66 0.06 -3.97 -10.66
C GLY A 66 1.02 -4.12 -9.49
N LEU A 67 2.31 -3.98 -9.80
CA LEU A 67 3.37 -3.99 -8.81
C LEU A 67 3.58 -2.58 -8.28
N VAL A 68 3.67 -2.48 -6.96
CA VAL A 68 3.93 -1.23 -6.26
C VAL A 68 5.16 -1.44 -5.38
N PRO A 69 6.37 -1.14 -5.88
CA PRO A 69 7.58 -1.12 -5.08
C PRO A 69 7.55 0.09 -4.15
N ILE A 70 7.71 -0.18 -2.86
CA ILE A 70 7.66 0.82 -1.81
C ILE A 70 9.00 0.80 -1.10
N SER A 71 9.71 1.92 -1.17
CA SER A 71 10.95 2.11 -0.44
C SER A 71 10.71 3.15 0.64
N GLY A 72 10.93 2.77 1.88
CA GLY A 72 10.88 3.69 3.01
C GLY A 72 11.89 3.33 4.07
N GLY A 73 11.99 4.21 5.06
CA GLY A 73 12.72 3.98 6.28
C GLY A 73 11.87 4.42 7.47
N VAL A 74 12.03 3.71 8.59
CA VAL A 74 11.57 4.23 9.87
C VAL A 74 12.64 5.19 10.38
N GLY A 75 12.37 6.48 10.30
CA GLY A 75 13.18 7.52 10.92
C GLY A 75 12.70 7.82 12.34
N LEU A 76 13.61 8.21 13.23
CA LEU A 76 13.23 8.68 14.55
C LEU A 76 12.71 10.13 14.44
N GLY A 77 11.44 10.35 14.74
CA GLY A 77 10.81 11.65 14.79
C GLY A 77 11.10 12.43 16.07
N ILE A 78 10.91 13.74 16.01
CA ILE A 78 11.05 14.63 17.17
C ILE A 78 10.05 14.22 18.25
N GLY A 79 10.57 13.85 19.43
CA GLY A 79 9.79 13.30 20.54
C GLY A 79 9.78 11.76 20.65
N GLY A 80 10.72 11.06 19.99
CA GLY A 80 10.90 9.61 20.14
C GLY A 80 9.85 8.75 19.41
N ARG A 81 9.04 9.37 18.54
CA ARG A 81 8.03 8.67 17.73
C ARG A 81 8.67 8.17 16.45
N SER A 82 8.41 6.92 16.07
CA SER A 82 8.81 6.40 14.76
C SER A 82 8.02 7.10 13.66
N LEU A 83 8.70 7.72 12.70
CA LEU A 83 8.12 8.32 11.51
C LEU A 83 8.48 7.47 10.30
N TRP A 84 7.48 7.08 9.52
CA TRP A 84 7.73 6.40 8.25
C TRP A 84 7.91 7.45 7.15
N ALA A 85 9.10 7.50 6.57
CA ALA A 85 9.40 8.30 5.40
C ALA A 85 9.67 7.36 4.23
N GLY A 86 8.76 7.32 3.27
CA GLY A 86 8.92 6.46 2.11
C GLY A 86 8.18 6.99 0.89
N ALA A 87 8.61 6.48 -0.25
CA ALA A 87 8.08 6.83 -1.55
C ALA A 87 7.65 5.56 -2.29
N ILE A 88 6.65 5.72 -3.14
CA ILE A 88 6.30 4.71 -4.14
C ILE A 88 7.26 4.95 -5.31
N VAL A 89 8.16 4.00 -5.53
CA VAL A 89 9.29 4.17 -6.47
C VAL A 89 8.84 4.01 -7.94
N GLY A 90 7.63 3.49 -8.15
CA GLY A 90 6.98 3.41 -9.45
C GLY A 90 5.72 2.55 -9.35
N GLN A 91 4.92 2.53 -10.41
CA GLN A 91 3.87 1.54 -10.57
C GLN A 91 4.12 0.84 -11.90
N ALA A 92 4.47 -0.44 -11.85
CA ALA A 92 4.66 -1.26 -13.04
C ALA A 92 3.36 -2.04 -13.29
N VAL A 93 2.83 -1.88 -14.50
CA VAL A 93 1.71 -2.65 -15.06
C VAL A 93 2.23 -3.81 -15.89
#